data_AF-U6KLV0-F1
#
_entry.id   AF-U6KLV0-F1
#
_cell.length_a   1.000
_cell.length_b   1.000
_cell.length_c   1.000
_cell.angle_alpha   90.00
_cell.angle_beta   90.00
_cell.angle_gamma   90.00
#
_symmetry.space_group_name_H-M   'P 1'
#
loop_
_entity.id
_entity.type
_entity.pdbx_description
1 polymer ?
#
loop_
_entity_poly.entity_id
_entity_poly.type
_entity_poly.pdbx_seq_one_letter_code
_entity_poly.pdbx_strand_id
1 'polypeptide(L)'
;MSIPGIDPSGYYFMEYLRACLLRMAIEMLRLPISTLLLLLLAAAGLRPFLSCRLHAEAAVLSLCSLLCLLAMLATWAFAAAVEQQLRPSKVPHYLVMRYHMELGGEAKEAYLQEFTPPYKLQPQQVRRRCSSSSSSSSSSGSSSSDSSSGSGGGGVSAWPGVCSRYFYGTTLPNKHQQLFCFWANGPTIVMRALEASYFCQLLVLAWWVQLLRSHPATWLRISWWGSAAVGFFALLHFGLLKKVLYSTLLALHSGMLVDHVLLEKVWEIQRAENVRRTAELVDRLRVQSTLFAISEGGDIFWKQMQIKVLAVSRAVKDQMVAMWASLDEEHLGQIDRSKLFKFLKSQGLAVQTEADVNDFLQVFDRTNKGGVDEEEFFVLALVVKQLLVEPLDKDALRALFEDKYGIPWTAPTGIDVNSLARILADIRVHWSEGKRRYLLDFVGGKRGTAGVAAELFVSQLQAMEEQTLQPFQQAAGEMQRRAQGEGADRV
;
A
#
# COMPACT_ATOMS: atom_id res chain seq x y z
N MET A 1 4.85 -10.64 6.96
CA MET A 1 4.95 -11.79 6.04
C MET A 1 5.32 -11.22 4.69
N SER A 2 6.44 -11.64 4.12
CA SER A 2 6.90 -11.28 2.77
C SER A 2 6.34 -12.28 1.76
N ILE A 3 6.02 -11.83 0.55
CA ILE A 3 5.79 -12.71 -0.59
C ILE A 3 7.18 -13.13 -1.08
N PRO A 4 7.52 -14.44 -1.08
CA PRO A 4 8.83 -14.89 -1.55
C PRO A 4 9.09 -14.40 -2.98
N GLY A 5 10.26 -13.81 -3.22
CA GLY A 5 10.69 -13.31 -4.53
C GLY A 5 10.13 -11.95 -4.96
N ILE A 6 8.97 -11.51 -4.47
CA ILE A 6 8.31 -10.25 -4.91
C ILE A 6 8.39 -9.14 -3.85
N ASP A 7 8.43 -9.47 -2.56
CA ASP A 7 8.50 -8.49 -1.47
C ASP A 7 9.41 -8.93 -0.31
N PRO A 8 10.74 -8.91 -0.47
CA PRO A 8 11.67 -9.30 0.60
C PRO A 8 11.52 -8.42 1.87
N SER A 9 11.00 -7.20 1.72
CA SER A 9 10.87 -6.19 2.78
C SER A 9 9.55 -6.26 3.58
N GLY A 10 8.51 -6.88 3.01
CA GLY A 10 7.15 -6.87 3.57
C GLY A 10 6.43 -5.53 3.41
N TYR A 11 6.91 -4.66 2.52
CA TYR A 11 6.39 -3.31 2.30
C TYR A 11 4.99 -3.35 1.69
N TYR A 12 4.74 -4.18 0.68
CA TYR A 12 3.42 -4.31 0.06
C TYR A 12 2.41 -4.86 1.06
N PHE A 13 2.84 -5.74 1.97
CA PHE A 13 1.99 -6.22 3.06
C PHE A 13 1.63 -5.12 4.06
N MET A 14 2.56 -4.21 4.36
CA MET A 14 2.29 -3.06 5.24
C MET A 14 1.34 -2.04 4.58
N GLU A 15 1.50 -1.78 3.29
CA GLU A 15 0.56 -0.94 2.53
C GLU A 15 -0.83 -1.60 2.40
N TYR A 16 -0.87 -2.92 2.25
CA TYR A 16 -2.11 -3.69 2.32
C TYR A 16 -2.80 -3.52 3.69
N LEU A 17 -2.06 -3.64 4.80
CA LEU A 17 -2.62 -3.40 6.13
C LEU A 17 -3.12 -1.97 6.30
N ARG A 18 -2.45 -0.97 5.73
CA ARG A 18 -2.93 0.43 5.70
C ARG A 18 -4.23 0.57 4.91
N ALA A 19 -4.34 -0.08 3.75
CA ALA A 19 -5.57 -0.09 2.96
C ALA A 19 -6.72 -0.78 3.71
N CYS A 20 -6.46 -1.90 4.39
CA CYS A 20 -7.43 -2.57 5.25
C CYS A 20 -7.88 -1.69 6.42
N LEU A 21 -6.96 -0.95 7.04
CA LEU A 21 -7.30 0.00 8.10
C LEU A 21 -8.18 1.13 7.58
N LEU A 22 -7.91 1.65 6.38
CA LEU A 22 -8.73 2.70 5.77
C LEU A 22 -10.13 2.18 5.42
N ARG A 23 -10.23 0.94 4.91
CA ARG A 23 -11.52 0.28 4.68
C ARG A 23 -12.30 0.08 5.97
N MET A 24 -11.63 -0.41 7.02
CA MET A 24 -12.21 -0.54 8.36
C MET A 24 -12.69 0.81 8.89
N ALA A 25 -11.93 1.90 8.70
CA ALA A 25 -12.37 3.24 9.12
C ALA A 25 -13.63 3.70 8.37
N ILE A 26 -13.74 3.41 7.07
CA ILE A 26 -14.95 3.71 6.27
C ILE A 26 -16.14 2.86 6.76
N GLU A 27 -15.91 1.59 7.08
CA GLU A 27 -16.94 0.69 7.61
C GLU A 27 -17.42 1.15 8.99
N MET A 28 -16.51 1.57 9.88
CA MET A 28 -16.84 2.17 11.18
C MET A 28 -17.65 3.49 11.06
N LEU A 29 -17.48 4.22 9.96
CA LEU A 29 -18.23 5.46 9.70
C LEU A 29 -19.63 5.18 9.10
N ARG A 30 -19.82 4.04 8.43
CA ARG A 30 -21.09 3.62 7.87
C ARG A 30 -21.89 2.81 8.88
N LEU A 31 -22.91 3.43 9.46
CA LEU A 31 -23.79 2.75 10.41
C LEU A 31 -24.64 1.68 9.69
N PRO A 32 -24.42 0.38 9.97
CA PRO A 32 -25.26 -0.66 9.40
C PRO A 32 -26.65 -0.62 10.06
N ILE A 33 -27.70 -0.79 9.26
CA ILE A 33 -29.10 -0.79 9.71
C ILE A 33 -29.33 -1.81 10.84
N SER A 34 -28.59 -2.93 10.85
CA SER A 34 -28.66 -3.94 11.91
C SER A 34 -28.19 -3.43 13.28
N THR A 35 -27.15 -2.58 13.32
CA THR A 35 -26.71 -1.97 14.59
C THR A 35 -27.75 -0.98 15.10
N LEU A 36 -28.32 -0.17 14.21
CA LEU A 36 -29.41 0.75 14.55
C LEU A 36 -30.63 0.01 15.09
N LEU A 37 -31.00 -1.12 14.49
CA LEU A 37 -32.11 -1.95 14.95
C LEU A 37 -31.84 -2.55 16.34
N LEU A 38 -30.62 -3.07 16.57
CA LEU A 38 -30.22 -3.60 17.87
C LEU A 38 -30.23 -2.51 18.95
N LEU A 39 -29.78 -1.31 18.61
CA LEU A 39 -29.80 -0.15 19.50
C LEU A 39 -31.21 0.33 19.80
N LEU A 40 -32.11 0.30 18.80
CA LEU A 40 -33.50 0.67 18.98
C LEU A 40 -34.22 -0.32 19.90
N LEU A 41 -33.92 -1.62 19.78
CA LEU A 41 -34.38 -2.65 20.72
C LEU A 41 -33.81 -2.43 22.13
N ALA A 42 -32.52 -2.13 22.25
CA ALA A 42 -31.89 -1.83 23.54
C ALA A 42 -32.52 -0.59 24.18
N ALA A 43 -32.72 0.49 23.43
CA ALA A 43 -33.37 1.72 23.89
C ALA A 43 -34.82 1.47 24.31
N ALA A 44 -35.57 0.65 23.58
CA ALA A 44 -36.92 0.24 23.95
C ALA A 44 -36.94 -0.55 25.27
N GLY A 45 -35.96 -1.44 25.49
CA GLY A 45 -35.80 -2.19 26.74
C GLY A 45 -35.32 -1.34 27.92
N LEU A 46 -34.56 -0.27 27.67
CA LEU A 46 -34.09 0.69 28.68
C LEU A 46 -35.14 1.73 29.06
N ARG A 47 -36.14 1.97 28.21
CA ARG A 47 -37.26 2.92 28.43
C ARG A 47 -37.91 2.87 29.84
N PRO A 48 -38.25 1.70 30.41
CA PRO A 48 -38.82 1.64 31.76
C PRO A 48 -37.87 2.12 32.87
N PHE A 49 -36.55 1.97 32.68
CA PHE A 49 -35.54 2.39 33.67
C PHE A 49 -35.20 3.88 33.58
N LEU A 50 -35.47 4.50 32.43
CA LEU A 50 -35.24 5.93 32.18
C LEU A 50 -36.31 6.85 32.77
N SER A 51 -37.37 6.29 33.36
CA SER A 51 -38.40 7.05 34.08
C SER A 51 -38.11 7.18 35.58
N CYS A 52 -36.94 6.71 36.04
CA CYS A 52 -36.54 6.76 37.44
C CYS A 52 -35.89 8.10 37.82
N ARG A 53 -35.95 8.44 39.12
CA ARG A 53 -35.42 9.70 39.72
C ARG A 53 -34.03 10.09 39.19
N LEU A 54 -33.80 11.40 39.09
CA LEU A 54 -32.58 12.08 38.62
C LEU A 54 -31.22 11.49 39.06
N HIS A 55 -31.12 10.90 40.27
CA HIS A 55 -29.90 10.20 40.73
C HIS A 55 -29.66 8.84 40.05
N ALA A 56 -30.73 8.14 39.70
CA ALA A 56 -30.67 6.89 38.96
C ALA A 56 -30.19 7.13 37.52
N GLU A 57 -30.49 8.29 36.91
CA GLU A 57 -30.03 8.62 35.56
C GLU A 57 -28.50 8.70 35.48
N ALA A 58 -27.84 9.34 36.45
CA ALA A 58 -26.38 9.40 36.51
C ALA A 58 -25.76 8.01 36.72
N ALA A 59 -26.38 7.18 37.56
CA ALA A 59 -25.95 5.79 37.76
C ALA A 59 -26.12 4.95 36.49
N VAL A 60 -27.27 5.05 35.81
CA VAL A 60 -27.55 4.34 34.56
C VAL A 60 -26.57 4.76 33.46
N LEU A 61 -26.31 6.05 33.29
CA LEU A 61 -25.39 6.54 32.26
C LEU A 61 -23.95 6.09 32.52
N SER A 62 -23.50 6.14 33.77
CA SER A 62 -22.18 5.66 34.17
C SER A 62 -22.04 4.13 33.99
N LEU A 63 -23.10 3.38 34.30
CA LEU A 63 -23.15 1.93 34.08
C LEU A 63 -23.15 1.58 32.59
N CYS A 64 -23.91 2.31 31.76
CA CYS A 64 -23.90 2.14 30.31
C CYS A 64 -22.51 2.42 29.73
N SER A 65 -21.83 3.47 30.17
CA SER A 65 -20.46 3.75 29.72
C SER A 65 -19.47 2.67 30.18
N LEU A 66 -19.61 2.17 31.41
CA LEU A 66 -18.80 1.06 31.91
C LEU A 66 -19.03 -0.21 31.09
N LEU A 67 -20.28 -0.54 30.76
CA LEU A 67 -20.62 -1.69 29.93
C LEU A 67 -20.04 -1.57 28.51
N CYS A 68 -20.03 -0.37 27.92
CA CYS A 68 -19.38 -0.13 26.63
C CYS A 68 -17.86 -0.36 26.71
N LEU A 69 -17.23 0.13 27.77
CA LEU A 69 -15.80 -0.09 28.01
C LEU A 69 -15.48 -1.58 28.20
N LEU A 70 -16.29 -2.31 29.00
CA LEU A 70 -16.12 -3.75 29.21
C LEU A 70 -16.33 -4.54 27.92
N ALA A 71 -17.32 -4.17 27.10
CA ALA A 71 -17.55 -4.80 25.79
C ALA A 71 -16.35 -4.60 24.85
N MET A 72 -15.79 -3.39 24.81
CA MET A 72 -14.57 -3.10 24.04
C MET A 72 -13.34 -3.85 24.57
N LEU A 73 -13.18 -3.94 25.90
CA LEU A 73 -12.09 -4.71 26.50
C LEU A 73 -12.24 -6.22 26.23
N ALA A 74 -13.46 -6.75 26.22
CA ALA A 74 -13.73 -8.14 25.88
C ALA A 74 -13.41 -8.44 24.40
N THR A 75 -13.82 -7.56 23.47
CA THR A 75 -13.48 -7.71 22.05
C THR A 75 -11.97 -7.57 21.82
N TRP A 76 -11.31 -6.67 22.54
CA TRP A 76 -9.86 -6.55 22.52
C TRP A 76 -9.16 -7.78 23.06
N ALA A 77 -9.53 -8.28 24.24
CA ALA A 77 -8.93 -9.47 24.83
C ALA A 77 -9.08 -10.68 23.91
N PHE A 78 -10.25 -10.81 23.27
CA PHE A 78 -10.49 -11.84 22.28
C PHE A 78 -9.60 -11.68 21.04
N ALA A 79 -9.55 -10.48 20.45
CA ALA A 79 -8.69 -10.20 19.30
C ALA A 79 -7.20 -10.41 19.63
N ALA A 80 -6.78 -10.02 20.84
CA ALA A 80 -5.42 -10.19 21.33
C ALA A 80 -5.08 -11.67 21.56
N ALA A 81 -6.03 -12.49 22.03
CA ALA A 81 -5.85 -13.93 22.14
C ALA A 81 -5.65 -14.58 20.76
N VAL A 82 -6.45 -14.16 19.76
CA VAL A 82 -6.27 -14.60 18.37
C VAL A 82 -4.93 -14.14 17.81
N GLU A 83 -4.54 -12.89 18.06
CA GLU A 83 -3.23 -12.33 17.69
C GLU A 83 -2.06 -13.12 18.28
N GLN A 84 -2.13 -13.50 19.56
CA GLN A 84 -1.11 -14.33 20.21
C GLN A 84 -0.99 -15.71 19.56
N GLN A 85 -2.09 -16.29 19.10
CA GLN A 85 -2.09 -17.58 18.40
C GLN A 85 -1.55 -17.46 16.96
N LEU A 86 -1.63 -16.28 16.34
CA LEU A 86 -1.11 -16.01 15.00
C LEU A 86 0.40 -15.77 14.97
N ARG A 87 0.97 -15.28 16.07
CA ARG A 87 2.41 -15.01 16.18
C ARG A 87 3.18 -16.26 16.62
N PRO A 88 4.32 -16.57 15.98
CA PRO A 88 5.22 -17.58 16.52
C PRO A 88 5.84 -17.08 17.83
N SER A 89 6.01 -17.98 18.79
CA SER A 89 6.59 -17.70 20.12
C SER A 89 8.00 -17.11 20.05
N LYS A 90 8.80 -17.55 19.07
CA LYS A 90 10.17 -17.07 18.80
C LYS A 90 10.29 -16.62 17.34
N VAL A 91 9.92 -15.37 17.06
CA VAL A 91 9.92 -14.78 15.70
C VAL A 91 11.25 -14.95 14.95
N PRO A 92 12.43 -14.69 15.53
CA PRO A 92 13.69 -14.79 14.79
C PRO A 92 14.00 -16.23 14.35
N HIS A 93 13.74 -17.21 15.22
CA HIS A 93 13.99 -18.62 14.94
C HIS A 93 12.98 -19.19 13.93
N TYR A 94 11.74 -18.72 13.96
CA TYR A 94 10.74 -19.04 12.93
C TYR A 94 11.14 -18.53 11.54
N LEU A 95 11.71 -17.33 11.45
CA LEU A 95 12.18 -16.77 10.17
C LEU A 95 13.37 -17.56 9.61
N VAL A 96 14.32 -17.94 10.46
CA VAL A 96 15.45 -18.80 10.08
C VAL A 96 14.96 -20.17 9.62
N MET A 97 14.04 -20.79 10.37
CA MET A 97 13.43 -22.06 9.98
C MET A 97 12.76 -21.98 8.60
N ARG A 98 11.95 -20.93 8.38
CA ARG A 98 11.26 -20.72 7.11
C ARG A 98 12.24 -20.51 5.96
N TYR A 99 13.32 -19.76 6.19
CA TYR A 99 14.38 -19.57 5.20
C TYR A 99 15.04 -20.91 4.81
N HIS A 100 15.35 -21.78 5.78
CA HIS A 100 15.91 -23.10 5.50
C HIS A 100 14.92 -24.03 4.77
N MET A 101 13.62 -23.96 5.09
CA MET A 101 12.60 -24.71 4.37
C MET A 101 12.43 -24.22 2.92
N GLU A 102 12.48 -22.91 2.67
CA GLU A 102 12.36 -22.33 1.33
C GLU A 102 13.57 -22.69 0.43
N LEU A 103 14.74 -22.96 1.03
CA LEU A 103 15.94 -23.46 0.34
C LEU A 103 15.99 -24.98 0.16
N GLY A 104 14.91 -25.70 0.48
CA GLY A 104 14.82 -27.16 0.32
C GLY A 104 15.52 -27.96 1.42
N GLY A 105 15.87 -27.35 2.55
CA GLY A 105 16.41 -28.06 3.71
C GLY A 105 15.33 -28.80 4.51
N GLU A 106 15.61 -30.05 4.90
CA GLU A 106 14.76 -30.81 5.82
C GLU A 106 14.88 -30.25 7.25
N ALA A 107 13.85 -29.52 7.69
CA ALA A 107 13.75 -29.13 9.09
C ALA A 107 13.24 -30.32 9.92
N LYS A 108 13.94 -30.67 11.01
CA LYS A 108 13.51 -31.73 11.95
C LYS A 108 12.09 -31.46 12.45
N GLU A 109 11.23 -32.48 12.48
CA GLU A 109 9.81 -32.36 12.86
C GLU A 109 9.60 -31.71 14.25
N ALA A 110 10.50 -31.97 15.21
CA ALA A 110 10.48 -31.31 16.52
C ALA A 110 10.71 -29.79 16.44
N TYR A 111 11.54 -29.34 15.49
CA TYR A 111 11.80 -27.93 15.20
C TYR A 111 10.58 -27.28 14.52
N LEU A 112 9.86 -28.02 13.67
CA LEU A 112 8.61 -27.55 13.09
C LEU A 112 7.52 -27.35 14.16
N GLN A 113 7.40 -28.24 15.14
CA GLN A 113 6.39 -28.13 16.20
C GLN A 113 6.68 -27.01 17.20
N GLU A 114 7.95 -26.73 17.53
CA GLU A 114 8.29 -25.69 18.52
C GLU A 114 8.17 -24.26 17.95
N PHE A 115 8.50 -24.07 16.67
CA PHE A 115 8.64 -22.73 16.09
C PHE A 115 7.49 -22.32 15.16
N THR A 116 6.62 -23.24 14.74
CA THR A 116 5.45 -22.86 13.92
C THR A 116 4.38 -22.15 14.74
N PRO A 117 3.62 -21.21 14.13
CA PRO A 117 2.50 -20.57 14.79
C PRO A 117 1.49 -21.59 15.34
N PRO A 118 1.03 -21.44 16.60
CA PRO A 118 0.15 -22.40 17.26
C PRO A 118 -1.10 -22.78 16.45
N TYR A 119 -1.68 -21.82 15.73
CA TYR A 119 -2.87 -22.06 14.91
C TYR A 119 -2.65 -23.02 13.72
N LYS A 120 -1.41 -23.17 13.25
CA LYS A 120 -1.08 -24.09 12.14
C LYS A 120 -0.98 -25.54 12.60
N LEU A 121 -0.65 -25.75 13.87
CA LEU A 121 -0.50 -27.06 14.52
C LEU A 121 -1.84 -27.69 14.90
N GLN A 122 -2.91 -26.89 14.98
CA GLN A 122 -4.23 -27.41 15.29
C GLN A 122 -4.78 -28.27 14.12
N PRO A 123 -5.32 -29.47 14.41
CA PRO A 123 -5.97 -30.30 13.41
C PRO A 123 -7.19 -29.56 12.86
N GLN A 124 -7.33 -29.52 11.54
CA GLN A 124 -8.46 -28.84 10.92
C GLN A 124 -9.76 -29.56 11.31
N GLN A 125 -10.59 -28.92 12.12
CA GLN A 125 -11.88 -29.46 12.50
C GLN A 125 -12.82 -29.47 11.28
N VAL A 126 -13.06 -30.66 10.73
CA VAL A 126 -14.10 -30.91 9.72
C VAL A 126 -15.33 -31.42 10.45
N ARG A 127 -16.41 -30.65 10.48
CA ARG A 127 -17.67 -31.15 11.05
C ARG A 127 -18.26 -32.16 10.06
N ARG A 128 -18.16 -33.46 10.38
CA ARG A 128 -18.79 -34.54 9.61
C ARG A 128 -20.27 -34.19 9.44
N ARG A 129 -20.78 -34.24 8.20
CA ARG A 129 -22.22 -34.32 7.94
C ARG A 129 -22.74 -35.46 8.83
N CYS A 130 -23.75 -35.19 9.65
CA CYS A 130 -24.58 -36.26 10.20
C CYS A 130 -25.40 -36.84 9.05
N SER A 131 -24.74 -37.57 8.14
CA SER A 131 -25.37 -38.65 7.40
C SER A 131 -25.24 -39.87 8.29
N SER A 132 -26.34 -40.23 8.95
CA SER A 132 -26.51 -41.56 9.52
C SER A 132 -26.41 -42.58 8.38
N SER A 133 -25.20 -43.05 8.11
CA SER A 133 -24.97 -44.28 7.37
C SER A 133 -24.44 -45.28 8.40
N SER A 134 -25.37 -46.06 8.94
CA SER A 134 -25.10 -47.34 9.58
C SER A 134 -24.23 -48.19 8.66
N SER A 135 -22.94 -48.32 8.99
CA SER A 135 -22.06 -49.33 8.43
C SER A 135 -21.99 -50.49 9.42
N SER A 136 -23.04 -51.32 9.43
CA SER A 136 -22.97 -52.68 9.95
C SER A 136 -22.35 -53.56 8.86
N SER A 137 -21.13 -54.03 9.13
CA SER A 137 -20.45 -55.06 8.35
C SER A 137 -21.20 -56.39 8.43
N SER A 138 -21.30 -57.02 7.26
CA SER A 138 -22.00 -58.27 6.92
C SER A 138 -21.59 -59.52 7.70
N SER A 139 -22.59 -60.30 8.12
CA SER A 139 -22.48 -61.76 8.27
C SER A 139 -23.78 -62.43 7.83
N SER A 140 -23.61 -63.47 7.02
CA SER A 140 -24.56 -64.37 6.36
C SER A 140 -25.71 -64.93 7.21
N GLY A 141 -26.87 -65.14 6.59
CA GLY A 141 -27.95 -65.98 7.13
C GLY A 141 -29.25 -65.86 6.35
N SER A 142 -29.75 -66.99 5.87
CA SER A 142 -30.90 -67.22 4.99
C SER A 142 -32.30 -66.99 5.62
N SER A 143 -33.30 -67.02 4.72
CA SER A 143 -34.71 -67.44 4.85
C SER A 143 -35.82 -66.40 5.16
N SER A 144 -36.68 -66.22 4.14
CA SER A 144 -38.17 -66.15 4.11
C SER A 144 -38.94 -65.52 5.28
N SER A 145 -39.75 -64.48 5.04
CA SER A 145 -41.20 -64.53 4.71
C SER A 145 -41.90 -63.17 4.90
N ASP A 146 -42.96 -62.94 4.10
CA ASP A 146 -44.18 -62.17 4.37
C ASP A 146 -44.23 -60.62 4.41
N SER A 147 -44.76 -60.09 3.30
CA SER A 147 -45.99 -59.28 3.15
C SER A 147 -46.19 -57.91 3.86
N SER A 148 -46.72 -57.01 3.02
CA SER A 148 -47.78 -56.01 3.26
C SER A 148 -47.42 -54.56 3.69
N SER A 149 -47.65 -53.65 2.73
CA SER A 149 -48.35 -52.36 2.80
C SER A 149 -48.14 -51.42 3.99
N GLY A 150 -47.76 -50.17 3.69
CA GLY A 150 -47.91 -49.04 4.60
C GLY A 150 -47.28 -47.74 4.10
N SER A 151 -48.03 -47.02 3.27
CA SER A 151 -47.75 -45.62 2.91
C SER A 151 -47.89 -44.71 4.14
N GLY A 152 -46.99 -43.75 4.34
CA GLY A 152 -47.16 -42.73 5.38
C GLY A 152 -45.89 -41.92 5.65
N GLY A 153 -45.93 -40.63 5.33
CA GLY A 153 -44.77 -39.74 5.29
C GLY A 153 -44.06 -39.48 6.63
N GLY A 154 -42.79 -39.12 6.51
CA GLY A 154 -41.96 -38.61 7.60
C GLY A 154 -40.84 -37.76 7.01
N GLY A 155 -41.04 -36.44 6.99
CA GLY A 155 -40.04 -35.48 6.53
C GLY A 155 -38.77 -35.55 7.35
N VAL A 156 -37.68 -35.98 6.72
CA VAL A 156 -36.35 -35.94 7.33
C VAL A 156 -35.79 -34.53 7.17
N SER A 157 -35.72 -33.83 8.30
CA SER A 157 -35.31 -32.44 8.48
C SER A 157 -33.97 -32.08 7.82
N ALA A 158 -34.01 -31.29 6.74
CA ALA A 158 -32.86 -30.58 6.17
C ALA A 158 -32.42 -29.33 6.98
N TRP A 159 -33.18 -29.00 8.04
CA TRP A 159 -33.03 -27.80 8.85
C TRP A 159 -31.72 -27.66 9.65
N PRO A 160 -31.10 -28.72 10.21
CA PRO A 160 -29.87 -28.57 10.98
C PRO A 160 -28.69 -28.06 10.14
N GLY A 161 -28.64 -28.42 8.85
CA GLY A 161 -27.59 -28.01 7.92
C GLY A 161 -27.70 -26.55 7.47
N VAL A 162 -28.92 -26.05 7.30
CA VAL A 162 -29.18 -24.67 6.88
C VAL A 162 -28.98 -23.70 8.05
N CYS A 163 -29.47 -24.04 9.25
CA CYS A 163 -29.25 -23.23 10.45
C CYS A 163 -27.77 -23.21 10.85
N SER A 164 -27.06 -24.35 10.79
CA SER A 164 -25.62 -24.37 11.09
C SER A 164 -24.80 -23.59 10.07
N ARG A 165 -25.15 -23.62 8.78
CA ARG A 165 -24.49 -22.78 7.77
C ARG A 165 -24.80 -21.29 7.94
N TYR A 166 -26.00 -20.93 8.38
CA TYR A 166 -26.37 -19.56 8.68
C TYR A 166 -25.59 -18.99 9.88
N PHE A 167 -25.46 -19.77 10.97
CA PHE A 167 -24.74 -19.31 12.16
C PHE A 167 -23.21 -19.33 12.00
N TYR A 168 -22.64 -20.34 11.34
CA TYR A 168 -21.18 -20.54 11.26
C TYR A 168 -20.56 -20.11 9.91
N GLY A 169 -21.38 -19.75 8.93
CA GLY A 169 -20.97 -19.28 7.59
C GLY A 169 -20.44 -20.38 6.66
N THR A 170 -19.67 -21.35 7.16
CA THR A 170 -19.07 -22.42 6.36
C THR A 170 -19.07 -23.78 7.09
N THR A 171 -19.04 -24.86 6.31
CA THR A 171 -18.93 -26.25 6.82
C THR A 171 -17.49 -26.77 6.86
N LEU A 172 -16.57 -26.07 6.21
CA LEU A 172 -15.13 -26.36 6.15
C LEU A 172 -14.35 -25.08 6.47
N PRO A 173 -14.24 -24.70 7.75
CA PRO A 173 -13.51 -23.49 8.13
C PRO A 173 -12.00 -23.66 7.93
N ASN A 174 -11.34 -22.60 7.46
CA ASN A 174 -9.88 -22.51 7.42
C ASN A 174 -9.31 -22.57 8.85
N LYS A 175 -8.07 -23.06 9.02
CA LYS A 175 -7.39 -23.12 10.34
C LYS A 175 -7.40 -21.78 11.09
N HIS A 176 -7.36 -20.66 10.36
CA HIS A 176 -7.49 -19.32 10.95
C HIS A 176 -8.94 -18.99 11.35
N GLN A 177 -9.94 -19.38 10.55
CA GLN A 177 -11.36 -19.18 10.90
C GLN A 177 -11.76 -19.97 12.14
N GLN A 178 -11.13 -21.12 12.41
CA GLN A 178 -11.37 -21.94 13.60
C GLN A 178 -11.00 -21.25 14.92
N LEU A 179 -10.18 -20.20 14.87
CA LEU A 179 -9.83 -19.40 16.05
C LEU A 179 -10.98 -18.49 16.50
N PHE A 180 -11.95 -18.21 15.61
CA PHE A 180 -13.05 -17.32 15.92
C PHE A 180 -14.29 -18.08 16.40
N CYS A 181 -15.02 -17.49 17.35
CA CYS A 181 -16.39 -17.91 17.67
C CYS A 181 -17.25 -17.77 16.41
N PHE A 182 -18.07 -18.77 16.08
CA PHE A 182 -18.86 -18.83 14.83
C PHE A 182 -18.04 -18.91 13.52
N TRP A 183 -16.76 -19.30 13.61
CA TRP A 183 -15.89 -19.62 12.48
C TRP A 183 -15.84 -18.55 11.39
N ALA A 184 -16.48 -18.79 10.22
CA ALA A 184 -16.41 -17.88 9.08
C ALA A 184 -17.19 -16.58 9.31
N ASN A 185 -18.21 -16.59 10.16
CA ASN A 185 -18.91 -15.38 10.60
C ASN A 185 -18.22 -14.69 11.78
N GLY A 186 -17.23 -15.33 12.39
CA GLY A 186 -16.54 -14.79 13.57
C GLY A 186 -15.84 -13.45 13.33
N PRO A 187 -15.04 -13.29 12.27
CA PRO A 187 -14.41 -12.00 11.93
C PRO A 187 -15.44 -10.87 11.77
N THR A 188 -16.56 -11.12 11.11
CA THR A 188 -17.61 -10.09 10.93
C THR A 188 -18.31 -9.76 12.25
N ILE A 189 -18.53 -10.74 13.12
CA ILE A 189 -19.08 -10.51 14.47
C ILE A 189 -18.14 -9.66 15.32
N VAL A 190 -16.83 -9.93 15.30
CA VAL A 190 -15.84 -9.12 16.04
C VAL A 190 -15.84 -7.67 15.55
N MET A 191 -15.89 -7.44 14.23
CA MET A 191 -16.02 -6.09 13.67
C MET A 191 -17.30 -5.40 14.10
N ARG A 192 -18.45 -6.09 14.00
CA ARG A 192 -19.74 -5.52 14.41
C ARG A 192 -19.79 -5.22 15.90
N ALA A 193 -19.20 -6.06 16.74
CA ALA A 193 -19.11 -5.82 18.18
C ALA A 193 -18.23 -4.61 18.50
N LEU A 194 -17.11 -4.44 17.78
CA LEU A 194 -16.27 -3.26 17.86
C LEU A 194 -17.06 -2.00 17.45
N GLU A 195 -17.66 -2.00 16.27
CA GLU A 195 -18.52 -0.91 15.76
C GLU A 195 -19.60 -0.51 16.77
N ALA A 196 -20.35 -1.49 17.26
CA ALA A 196 -21.43 -1.27 18.23
C ALA A 196 -20.90 -0.66 19.53
N SER A 197 -19.76 -1.12 20.06
CA SER A 197 -19.18 -0.56 21.29
C SER A 197 -18.81 0.92 21.16
N TYR A 198 -18.17 1.32 20.05
CA TYR A 198 -17.84 2.72 19.78
C TYR A 198 -19.08 3.59 19.57
N PHE A 199 -20.06 3.08 18.82
CA PHE A 199 -21.28 3.83 18.59
C PHE A 199 -22.10 4.03 19.87
N CYS A 200 -22.25 2.98 20.68
CA CYS A 200 -22.88 3.07 22.00
C CYS A 200 -22.19 4.10 22.89
N GLN A 201 -20.85 4.11 22.93
CA GLN A 201 -20.10 5.08 23.72
C GLN A 201 -20.31 6.51 23.21
N LEU A 202 -20.39 6.73 21.88
CA LEU A 202 -20.72 8.04 21.31
C LEU A 202 -22.14 8.48 21.65
N LEU A 203 -23.12 7.57 21.65
CA LEU A 203 -24.49 7.86 22.09
C LEU A 203 -24.55 8.24 23.57
N VAL A 204 -23.84 7.51 24.43
CA VAL A 204 -23.76 7.80 25.86
C VAL A 204 -23.13 9.19 26.09
N LEU A 205 -22.08 9.53 25.33
CA LEU A 205 -21.47 10.86 25.37
C LEU A 205 -22.41 11.97 24.87
N ALA A 206 -23.12 11.75 23.76
CA ALA A 206 -24.10 12.71 23.25
C ALA A 206 -25.20 12.97 24.27
N TRP A 207 -25.69 11.90 24.91
CA TRP A 207 -26.70 12.00 25.95
C TRP A 207 -26.18 12.69 27.21
N TRP A 208 -24.94 12.38 27.63
CA TRP A 208 -24.28 13.08 28.73
C TRP A 208 -24.20 14.60 28.48
N VAL A 209 -23.78 15.02 27.28
CA VAL A 209 -23.71 16.44 26.90
C VAL A 209 -25.10 17.10 26.91
N GLN A 210 -26.13 16.40 26.41
CA GLN A 210 -27.50 16.90 26.43
C GLN A 210 -28.03 17.09 27.85
N LEU A 211 -27.77 16.13 28.74
CA LEU A 211 -28.18 16.19 30.16
C LEU A 211 -27.40 17.25 30.94
N LEU A 212 -26.13 17.45 30.64
CA LEU A 212 -25.32 18.53 31.20
C LEU A 212 -25.88 19.90 30.80
N ARG A 213 -26.39 20.03 29.57
CA ARG A 213 -27.02 21.26 29.06
C ARG A 213 -28.41 21.50 29.66
N SER A 214 -29.24 20.46 29.82
CA SER A 214 -30.60 20.62 30.36
C SER A 214 -30.62 20.80 31.88
N HIS A 215 -29.73 20.14 32.63
CA HIS A 215 -29.71 20.15 34.09
C HIS A 215 -28.28 20.34 34.66
N PRO A 216 -27.65 21.51 34.44
CA PRO A 216 -26.26 21.75 34.83
C PRO A 216 -26.06 21.72 36.34
N ALA A 217 -27.00 22.28 37.12
CA ALA A 217 -26.91 22.34 38.58
C ALA A 217 -26.87 20.93 39.20
N THR A 218 -27.62 19.99 38.62
CA THR A 218 -27.68 18.61 39.12
C THR A 218 -26.38 17.87 38.83
N TRP A 219 -25.90 17.93 37.58
CA TRP A 219 -24.73 17.18 37.13
C TRP A 219 -23.40 17.74 37.63
N LEU A 220 -23.34 19.05 37.95
CA LEU A 220 -22.12 19.69 38.44
C LEU A 220 -22.03 19.76 39.97
N ARG A 221 -23.14 19.89 40.70
CA ARG A 221 -23.12 19.96 42.18
C ARG A 221 -23.54 18.68 42.88
N ILE A 222 -24.60 18.02 42.41
CA ILE A 222 -25.25 16.92 43.14
C ILE A 222 -24.68 15.56 42.71
N SER A 223 -24.53 15.32 41.41
CA SER A 223 -24.03 14.07 40.83
C SER A 223 -22.72 14.24 40.08
N TRP A 224 -21.79 15.02 40.65
CA TRP A 224 -20.48 15.31 40.05
C TRP A 224 -19.66 14.05 39.73
N TRP A 225 -19.82 13.00 40.54
CA TRP A 225 -19.17 11.70 40.35
C TRP A 225 -19.59 11.02 39.03
N GLY A 226 -20.83 11.21 38.58
CA GLY A 226 -21.32 10.63 37.32
C GLY A 226 -20.61 11.25 36.11
N SER A 227 -20.42 12.57 36.13
CA SER A 227 -19.65 13.29 35.12
C SER A 227 -18.18 12.84 35.09
N ALA A 228 -17.57 12.68 36.27
CA ALA A 228 -16.20 12.19 36.37
C ALA A 228 -16.06 10.74 35.85
N ALA A 229 -17.02 9.87 36.18
CA ALA A 229 -17.02 8.47 35.73
C ALA A 229 -17.18 8.34 34.21
N VAL A 230 -18.18 9.02 33.63
CA VAL A 230 -18.42 8.99 32.16
C VAL A 230 -17.22 9.59 31.42
N GLY A 231 -16.66 10.69 31.90
CA GLY A 231 -15.46 11.30 31.34
C GLY A 231 -14.24 10.36 31.40
N PHE A 232 -14.01 9.71 32.54
CA PHE A 232 -12.92 8.75 32.72
C PHE A 232 -13.06 7.53 31.80
N PHE A 233 -14.25 6.93 31.72
CA PHE A 233 -14.49 5.79 30.83
C PHE A 233 -14.35 6.18 29.36
N ALA A 234 -14.81 7.36 28.96
CA ALA A 234 -14.61 7.86 27.60
C ALA A 234 -13.13 8.07 27.28
N LEU A 235 -12.35 8.67 28.19
CA LEU A 235 -10.90 8.83 28.02
C LEU A 235 -10.18 7.50 27.87
N LEU A 236 -10.51 6.51 28.70
CA LEU A 236 -9.98 5.15 28.54
C LEU A 236 -10.38 4.53 27.20
N HIS A 237 -11.63 4.71 26.78
CA HIS A 237 -12.13 4.18 25.51
C HIS A 237 -11.38 4.75 24.31
N PHE A 238 -11.10 6.06 24.29
CA PHE A 238 -10.31 6.71 23.23
C PHE A 238 -8.81 6.39 23.35
N GLY A 239 -8.26 6.31 24.56
CA GLY A 239 -6.85 5.98 24.78
C GLY A 239 -6.49 4.56 24.34
N LEU A 240 -7.44 3.62 24.45
CA LEU A 240 -7.26 2.22 24.02
C LEU A 240 -7.52 1.99 22.52
N LEU A 241 -8.17 2.93 21.83
CA LEU A 241 -8.57 2.80 20.41
C LEU A 241 -7.44 2.32 19.51
N LYS A 242 -6.25 2.92 19.62
CA LYS A 242 -5.09 2.56 18.79
C LYS A 242 -4.68 1.09 18.99
N LYS A 243 -4.68 0.61 20.24
CA LYS A 243 -4.28 -0.77 20.56
C LYS A 243 -5.32 -1.77 20.07
N VAL A 244 -6.59 -1.44 20.24
CA VAL A 244 -7.71 -2.29 19.84
C VAL A 244 -7.76 -2.42 18.32
N LEU A 245 -7.75 -1.30 17.60
CA LEU A 245 -7.73 -1.31 16.13
C LEU A 245 -6.55 -2.09 15.56
N TYR A 246 -5.35 -1.93 16.14
CA TYR A 246 -4.18 -2.66 15.69
C TYR A 246 -4.35 -4.18 15.86
N SER A 247 -4.80 -4.62 17.04
CA SER A 247 -5.00 -6.05 17.35
C SER A 247 -6.09 -6.65 16.48
N THR A 248 -7.23 -5.96 16.33
CA THR A 248 -8.34 -6.39 15.46
C THR A 248 -7.92 -6.43 13.99
N LEU A 249 -7.23 -5.41 13.48
CA LEU A 249 -6.73 -5.39 12.10
C LEU A 249 -5.84 -6.60 11.81
N LEU A 250 -4.90 -6.89 12.71
CA LEU A 250 -3.99 -8.02 12.55
C LEU A 250 -4.72 -9.36 12.66
N ALA A 251 -5.64 -9.51 13.61
CA ALA A 251 -6.43 -10.72 13.75
C ALA A 251 -7.31 -11.00 12.51
N LEU A 252 -7.91 -9.98 11.92
CA LEU A 252 -8.90 -10.16 10.85
C LEU A 252 -8.33 -10.17 9.44
N HIS A 253 -7.24 -9.46 9.18
CA HIS A 253 -6.68 -9.29 7.83
C HIS A 253 -5.30 -9.92 7.64
N SER A 254 -4.89 -10.84 8.53
CA SER A 254 -3.61 -11.55 8.40
C SER A 254 -3.77 -13.08 8.32
N GLY A 255 -2.65 -13.80 8.21
CA GLY A 255 -2.63 -15.25 8.16
C GLY A 255 -3.38 -15.80 6.94
N MET A 256 -4.39 -16.65 7.16
CA MET A 256 -5.22 -17.25 6.10
C MET A 256 -6.49 -16.43 5.78
N LEU A 257 -6.63 -15.22 6.33
CA LEU A 257 -7.76 -14.31 6.09
C LEU A 257 -7.34 -13.09 5.23
N VAL A 258 -6.19 -13.19 4.57
CA VAL A 258 -5.72 -12.15 3.64
C VAL A 258 -6.66 -12.07 2.44
N ASP A 259 -7.16 -10.87 2.18
CA ASP A 259 -7.92 -10.57 0.97
C ASP A 259 -6.95 -10.46 -0.21
N HIS A 260 -6.82 -11.55 -0.95
CA HIS A 260 -5.92 -11.65 -2.11
C HIS A 260 -6.27 -10.63 -3.20
N VAL A 261 -7.55 -10.32 -3.40
CA VAL A 261 -8.00 -9.37 -4.43
C VAL A 261 -7.58 -7.95 -4.06
N LEU A 262 -7.74 -7.57 -2.79
CA LEU A 262 -7.28 -6.27 -2.32
C LEU A 262 -5.75 -6.19 -2.31
N LEU A 263 -5.06 -7.26 -1.92
CA LEU A 263 -3.60 -7.31 -1.93
C LEU A 263 -3.04 -7.14 -3.35
N GLU A 264 -3.62 -7.82 -4.34
CA GLU A 264 -3.24 -7.69 -5.75
C GLU A 264 -3.45 -6.26 -6.26
N LYS A 265 -4.59 -5.64 -5.97
CA LYS A 265 -4.84 -4.23 -6.32
C LYS A 265 -3.83 -3.27 -5.69
N VAL A 266 -3.53 -3.44 -4.40
CA VAL A 266 -2.53 -2.61 -3.71
C VAL A 266 -1.15 -2.82 -4.32
N TRP A 267 -0.81 -4.06 -4.67
CA TRP A 267 0.44 -4.38 -5.34
C TRP A 267 0.54 -3.73 -6.72
N GLU A 268 -0.50 -3.81 -7.56
CA GLU A 268 -0.53 -3.16 -8.88
C GLU A 268 -0.39 -1.64 -8.78
N ILE A 269 -1.12 -0.99 -7.86
CA ILE A 269 -1.04 0.45 -7.64
C ILE A 269 0.37 0.85 -7.20
N GLN A 270 0.95 0.14 -6.23
CA GLN A 270 2.29 0.45 -5.74
C GLN A 270 3.36 0.14 -6.79
N ARG A 271 3.20 -0.93 -7.58
CA ARG A 271 4.10 -1.25 -8.69
C ARG A 271 4.06 -0.14 -9.74
N ALA A 272 2.88 0.30 -10.16
CA ALA A 272 2.71 1.39 -11.12
C ALA A 272 3.33 2.69 -10.59
N GLU A 273 3.13 3.00 -9.32
CA GLU A 273 3.70 4.21 -8.73
C GLU A 273 5.23 4.11 -8.54
N ASN A 274 5.76 2.94 -8.22
CA ASN A 274 7.20 2.71 -8.15
C ASN A 274 7.85 2.82 -9.53
N VAL A 275 7.22 2.29 -10.58
CA VAL A 275 7.66 2.48 -11.97
C VAL A 275 7.68 3.97 -12.32
N ARG A 276 6.60 4.69 -12.04
CA ARG A 276 6.51 6.14 -12.29
C ARG A 276 7.61 6.92 -11.57
N ARG A 277 7.85 6.64 -10.28
CA ARG A 277 8.89 7.30 -9.48
C ARG A 277 10.29 6.96 -9.99
N THR A 278 10.50 5.73 -10.42
CA THR A 278 11.79 5.28 -10.97
C THR A 278 12.07 5.97 -12.31
N ALA A 279 11.07 6.04 -13.19
CA ALA A 279 11.18 6.78 -14.44
C ALA A 279 11.47 8.27 -14.19
N GLU A 280 10.76 8.92 -13.26
CA GLU A 280 11.03 10.30 -12.88
C GLU A 280 12.47 10.49 -12.37
N LEU A 281 12.98 9.56 -11.54
CA LEU A 281 14.36 9.60 -11.07
C LEU A 281 15.37 9.45 -12.21
N VAL A 282 15.12 8.52 -13.14
CA VAL A 282 15.99 8.26 -14.29
C VAL A 282 16.03 9.46 -15.23
N ASP A 283 14.88 10.02 -15.61
CA ASP A 283 14.78 11.21 -16.47
C ASP A 283 15.56 12.37 -15.88
N ARG A 284 15.41 12.58 -14.56
CA ARG A 284 16.08 13.67 -13.87
C ARG A 284 17.59 13.43 -13.72
N LEU A 285 18.01 12.20 -13.43
CA LEU A 285 19.44 11.84 -13.42
C LEU A 285 20.06 12.05 -14.80
N ARG A 286 19.35 11.73 -15.88
CA ARG A 286 19.80 11.93 -17.26
C ARG A 286 20.04 13.40 -17.56
N VAL A 287 19.07 14.26 -17.25
CA VAL A 287 19.24 15.71 -17.41
C VAL A 287 20.47 16.18 -16.64
N GLN A 288 20.59 15.77 -15.39
CA GLN A 288 21.67 16.25 -14.55
C GLN A 288 23.06 15.73 -14.95
N SER A 289 23.18 14.47 -15.40
CA SER A 289 24.45 13.93 -15.89
C SER A 289 24.91 14.64 -17.16
N THR A 290 23.99 14.97 -18.07
CA THR A 290 24.34 15.71 -19.30
C THR A 290 24.75 17.16 -19.01
N LEU A 291 24.03 17.87 -18.15
CA LEU A 291 24.39 19.23 -17.73
C LEU A 291 25.77 19.24 -17.06
N PHE A 292 26.04 18.24 -16.20
CA PHE A 292 27.33 18.08 -15.56
C PHE A 292 28.44 17.81 -16.59
N ALA A 293 28.25 16.87 -17.52
CA ALA A 293 29.23 16.55 -18.56
C ALA A 293 29.55 17.76 -19.47
N ILE A 294 28.55 18.58 -19.81
CA ILE A 294 28.77 19.82 -20.56
C ILE A 294 29.60 20.81 -19.73
N SER A 295 29.26 20.97 -18.44
CA SER A 295 29.94 21.91 -17.56
C SER A 295 31.41 21.52 -17.32
N GLU A 296 31.69 20.22 -17.15
CA GLU A 296 33.03 19.69 -16.90
C GLU A 296 33.88 19.64 -18.18
N GLY A 297 33.28 19.24 -19.29
CA GLY A 297 33.93 19.20 -20.61
C GLY A 297 34.28 20.59 -21.16
N GLY A 298 33.70 21.65 -20.58
CA GLY A 298 34.03 23.05 -20.84
C GLY A 298 33.97 23.43 -22.33
N ASP A 299 34.96 24.19 -22.79
CA ASP A 299 35.01 24.70 -24.16
C ASP A 299 35.15 23.63 -25.24
N ILE A 300 35.81 22.50 -24.92
CA ILE A 300 36.08 21.45 -25.89
C ILE A 300 34.77 20.72 -26.22
N PHE A 301 34.02 20.35 -25.19
CA PHE A 301 32.72 19.71 -25.36
C PHE A 301 31.71 20.64 -26.05
N TRP A 302 31.69 21.93 -25.67
CA TRP A 302 30.84 22.93 -26.31
C TRP A 302 31.10 23.03 -27.81
N LYS A 303 32.38 23.13 -28.22
CA LYS A 303 32.76 23.15 -29.65
C LYS A 303 32.36 21.87 -30.37
N GLN A 304 32.49 20.71 -29.73
CA GLN A 304 32.02 19.45 -30.30
C GLN A 304 30.51 19.47 -30.55
N MET A 305 29.72 20.02 -29.62
CA MET A 305 28.28 20.14 -29.82
C MET A 305 27.92 21.15 -30.91
N GLN A 306 28.62 22.27 -31.02
CA GLN A 306 28.45 23.19 -32.15
C GLN A 306 28.75 22.51 -33.49
N ILE A 307 29.82 21.71 -33.58
CA ILE A 307 30.13 20.93 -34.78
C ILE A 307 29.01 19.92 -35.06
N LYS A 308 28.47 19.25 -34.04
CA LYS A 308 27.34 18.34 -34.20
C LYS A 308 26.10 19.06 -34.73
N VAL A 309 25.77 20.25 -34.22
CA VAL A 309 24.65 21.10 -34.71
C VAL A 309 24.81 21.37 -36.21
N LEU A 310 26.02 21.69 -36.67
CA LEU A 310 26.30 21.92 -38.09
C LEU A 310 26.19 20.64 -38.94
N ALA A 311 26.47 19.48 -38.34
CA ALA A 311 26.40 18.17 -39.00
C ALA A 311 25.00 17.53 -39.01
N VAL A 312 24.00 18.16 -38.38
CA VAL A 312 22.62 17.69 -38.35
C VAL A 312 21.98 17.74 -39.75
N SER A 313 21.06 16.82 -40.04
CA SER A 313 20.33 16.80 -41.32
C SER A 313 19.53 18.08 -41.56
N ARG A 314 19.35 18.45 -42.84
CA ARG A 314 18.65 19.68 -43.23
C ARG A 314 17.24 19.78 -42.62
N ALA A 315 16.50 18.67 -42.60
CA ALA A 315 15.16 18.62 -42.02
C ALA A 315 15.13 18.98 -40.53
N VAL A 316 16.10 18.52 -39.74
CA VAL A 316 16.16 18.84 -38.31
C VAL A 316 16.68 20.25 -38.09
N LYS A 317 17.57 20.75 -38.96
CA LYS A 317 17.99 22.16 -38.94
C LYS A 317 16.81 23.10 -39.22
N ASP A 318 16.00 22.80 -40.23
CA ASP A 318 14.79 23.58 -40.56
C ASP A 318 13.79 23.56 -39.39
N GLN A 319 13.67 22.41 -38.69
CA GLN A 319 12.86 22.30 -37.47
C GLN A 319 13.41 23.18 -36.33
N MET A 320 14.73 23.21 -36.11
CA MET A 320 15.35 24.03 -35.08
C MET A 320 15.16 25.52 -35.34
N VAL A 321 15.28 25.95 -36.61
CA VAL A 321 15.02 27.33 -37.03
C VAL A 321 13.55 27.70 -36.83
N ALA A 322 12.62 26.80 -37.16
CA ALA A 322 11.19 27.01 -36.91
C ALA A 322 10.87 27.13 -35.41
N MET A 323 11.50 26.31 -34.57
CA MET A 323 11.36 26.40 -33.11
C MET A 323 11.90 27.72 -32.57
N TRP A 324 13.08 28.16 -33.04
CA TRP A 324 13.64 29.46 -32.69
C TRP A 324 12.69 30.60 -33.05
N ALA A 325 12.22 30.65 -34.31
CA ALA A 325 11.32 31.68 -34.80
C ALA A 325 9.99 31.74 -34.01
N SER A 326 9.51 30.60 -33.51
CA SER A 326 8.30 30.54 -32.67
C SER A 326 8.51 31.03 -31.23
N LEU A 327 9.76 31.01 -30.74
CA LEU A 327 10.09 31.44 -29.38
C LEU A 327 10.55 32.90 -29.36
N ASP A 328 11.23 33.37 -30.43
CA ASP A 328 11.65 34.75 -30.61
C ASP A 328 10.68 35.57 -31.49
N GLU A 329 9.39 35.57 -31.11
CA GLU A 329 8.34 36.32 -31.83
C GLU A 329 8.60 37.83 -31.87
N GLU A 330 9.32 38.36 -30.87
CA GLU A 330 9.63 39.78 -30.71
C GLU A 330 10.94 40.18 -31.39
N HIS A 331 11.66 39.22 -31.99
CA HIS A 331 12.97 39.42 -32.64
C HIS A 331 14.00 40.11 -31.74
N LEU A 332 13.98 39.75 -30.46
CA LEU A 332 14.91 40.27 -29.46
C LEU A 332 16.28 39.58 -29.57
N GLY A 333 16.38 38.49 -30.34
CA GLY A 333 17.61 37.71 -30.48
C GLY A 333 17.99 36.93 -29.22
N GLN A 334 17.05 36.79 -28.27
CA GLN A 334 17.25 36.14 -26.99
C GLN A 334 15.95 35.50 -26.51
N ILE A 335 16.05 34.26 -26.01
CA ILE A 335 14.93 33.56 -25.38
C ILE A 335 15.00 33.76 -23.87
N ASP A 336 13.99 34.44 -23.35
CA ASP A 336 13.79 34.62 -21.92
C ASP A 336 13.49 33.30 -21.20
N ARG A 337 13.80 33.29 -19.91
CA ARG A 337 13.57 32.18 -18.99
C ARG A 337 12.16 31.58 -19.02
N SER A 338 11.12 32.42 -19.11
CA SER A 338 9.72 31.97 -19.12
C SER A 338 9.35 31.25 -20.43
N LYS A 339 9.89 31.72 -21.56
CA LYS A 339 9.74 31.09 -22.88
C LYS A 339 10.53 29.78 -22.92
N LEU A 340 11.73 29.76 -22.36
CA LEU A 340 12.55 28.56 -22.25
C LEU A 340 11.91 27.49 -21.36
N PHE A 341 11.28 27.88 -20.24
CA PHE A 341 10.51 26.97 -19.40
C PHE A 341 9.39 26.27 -20.18
N LYS A 342 8.61 27.05 -20.96
CA LYS A 342 7.54 26.50 -21.81
C LYS A 342 8.08 25.56 -22.88
N PHE A 343 9.23 25.89 -23.48
CA PHE A 343 9.90 25.03 -24.45
C PHE A 343 10.35 23.71 -23.85
N LEU A 344 11.11 23.71 -22.75
CA LEU A 344 11.60 22.47 -22.12
C LEU A 344 10.42 21.58 -21.69
N LYS A 345 9.35 22.19 -21.18
CA LYS A 345 8.11 21.48 -20.84
C LYS A 345 7.39 20.91 -22.06
N SER A 346 7.40 21.60 -23.21
CA SER A 346 6.78 21.12 -24.45
C SER A 346 7.55 19.97 -25.09
N GLN A 347 8.87 19.92 -24.89
CA GLN A 347 9.71 18.79 -25.34
C GLN A 347 9.54 17.52 -24.48
N GLY A 348 8.77 17.59 -23.38
CA GLY A 348 8.53 16.43 -22.51
C GLY A 348 9.57 16.25 -21.39
N LEU A 349 10.44 17.23 -21.14
CA LEU A 349 11.32 17.19 -19.99
C LEU A 349 10.53 17.43 -18.69
N ALA A 350 10.92 16.72 -17.63
CA ALA A 350 10.30 16.80 -16.31
C ALA A 350 10.66 18.11 -15.56
N VAL A 351 10.44 19.27 -16.16
CA VAL A 351 10.69 20.59 -15.56
C VAL A 351 9.42 21.06 -14.84
N GLN A 352 9.48 21.32 -13.54
CA GLN A 352 8.30 21.67 -12.75
C GLN A 352 8.19 23.17 -12.47
N THR A 353 9.32 23.85 -12.31
CA THR A 353 9.35 25.28 -11.96
C THR A 353 10.27 26.06 -12.90
N GLU A 354 10.03 27.38 -13.03
CA GLU A 354 10.97 28.26 -13.75
C GLU A 354 12.35 28.34 -13.06
N ALA A 355 12.43 27.94 -11.78
CA ALA A 355 13.69 27.81 -11.05
C ALA A 355 14.55 26.65 -11.59
N ASP A 356 13.96 25.63 -12.20
CA ASP A 356 14.68 24.50 -12.79
C ASP A 356 15.40 24.93 -14.09
N VAL A 357 14.95 26.03 -14.71
CA VAL A 357 15.60 26.62 -15.91
C VAL A 357 16.94 27.28 -15.57
N ASN A 358 17.10 27.82 -14.34
CA ASN A 358 18.27 27.55 -13.49
C ASN A 358 19.45 26.86 -14.16
N ASP A 359 19.35 25.55 -14.07
CA ASP A 359 20.48 24.67 -14.23
C ASP A 359 20.87 24.58 -15.71
N PHE A 360 19.91 24.83 -16.61
CA PHE A 360 20.14 24.98 -18.05
C PHE A 360 20.80 26.32 -18.37
N LEU A 361 20.29 27.44 -17.85
CA LEU A 361 20.89 28.75 -18.12
C LEU A 361 22.32 28.83 -17.59
N GLN A 362 22.62 28.24 -16.43
CA GLN A 362 23.99 28.19 -15.92
C GLN A 362 24.98 27.52 -16.88
N VAL A 363 24.51 26.58 -17.71
CA VAL A 363 25.34 25.81 -18.64
C VAL A 363 25.33 26.41 -20.05
N PHE A 364 24.18 26.90 -20.50
CA PHE A 364 23.96 27.32 -21.89
C PHE A 364 24.00 28.83 -22.11
N ASP A 365 23.74 29.68 -21.11
CA ASP A 365 23.91 31.14 -21.20
C ASP A 365 25.39 31.50 -20.97
N ARG A 366 26.22 31.28 -21.99
CA ARG A 366 27.66 31.58 -21.92
C ARG A 366 27.91 33.07 -22.11
N THR A 367 26.99 33.77 -22.76
CA THR A 367 27.04 35.23 -22.94
C THR A 367 26.64 36.04 -21.70
N ASN A 368 26.13 35.38 -20.64
CA ASN A 368 25.68 35.95 -19.37
C ASN A 368 24.59 37.03 -19.53
N LYS A 369 23.68 36.86 -20.48
CA LYS A 369 22.61 37.84 -20.77
C LYS A 369 21.32 37.56 -20.01
N GLY A 370 21.25 36.50 -19.21
CA GLY A 370 20.05 36.07 -18.49
C GLY A 370 19.04 35.29 -19.36
N GLY A 371 19.49 34.78 -20.51
CA GLY A 371 18.69 34.06 -21.50
C GLY A 371 19.58 33.51 -22.61
N VAL A 372 18.99 32.78 -23.55
CA VAL A 372 19.73 31.97 -24.53
C VAL A 372 19.69 32.64 -25.90
N ASP A 373 20.85 32.84 -26.53
CA ASP A 373 20.94 33.34 -27.91
C ASP A 373 20.67 32.24 -28.96
N GLU A 374 20.68 32.60 -30.24
CA GLU A 374 20.35 31.66 -31.32
C GLU A 374 21.31 30.46 -31.39
N GLU A 375 22.62 30.70 -31.23
CA GLU A 375 23.64 29.65 -31.29
C GLU A 375 23.55 28.73 -30.06
N GLU A 376 23.43 29.32 -28.87
CA GLU A 376 23.24 28.62 -27.61
C GLU A 376 21.93 27.80 -27.63
N PHE A 377 20.87 28.32 -28.25
CA PHE A 377 19.58 27.63 -28.38
C PHE A 377 19.69 26.40 -29.28
N PHE A 378 20.44 26.47 -30.38
CA PHE A 378 20.61 25.30 -31.24
C PHE A 378 21.40 24.19 -30.54
N VAL A 379 22.43 24.54 -29.77
CA VAL A 379 23.14 23.55 -28.95
C VAL A 379 22.18 22.94 -27.91
N LEU A 380 21.40 23.78 -27.22
CA LEU A 380 20.40 23.32 -26.25
C LEU A 380 19.35 22.40 -26.86
N ALA A 381 18.77 22.77 -28.00
CA ALA A 381 17.76 21.97 -28.68
C ALA A 381 18.31 20.61 -29.16
N LEU A 382 19.57 20.56 -29.59
CA LEU A 382 20.24 19.30 -29.93
C LEU A 382 20.42 18.41 -28.69
N VAL A 383 20.88 18.98 -27.57
CA VAL A 383 21.08 18.25 -26.30
C VAL A 383 19.75 17.75 -25.74
N VAL A 384 18.70 18.58 -25.75
CA VAL A 384 17.34 18.16 -25.34
C VAL A 384 16.84 17.00 -26.19
N LYS A 385 17.10 17.02 -27.50
CA LYS A 385 16.73 15.91 -28.37
C LYS A 385 17.52 14.63 -28.07
N GLN A 386 18.83 14.74 -27.80
CA GLN A 386 19.67 13.61 -27.39
C GLN A 386 19.20 13.03 -26.04
N LEU A 387 18.86 13.88 -25.08
CA LEU A 387 18.32 13.48 -23.77
C LEU A 387 17.05 12.62 -23.84
N LEU A 388 16.22 12.82 -24.86
CA LEU A 388 14.96 12.08 -25.03
C LEU A 388 15.16 10.74 -25.77
N VAL A 389 16.23 10.61 -26.55
CA VAL A 389 16.43 9.48 -27.47
C VAL A 389 17.52 8.53 -26.98
N GLU A 390 18.58 9.04 -26.36
CA GLU A 390 19.73 8.24 -25.94
C GLU A 390 19.53 7.64 -24.54
N PRO A 391 19.94 6.38 -24.33
CA PRO A 391 19.90 5.76 -23.02
C PRO A 391 20.87 6.47 -22.05
N LEU A 392 20.70 6.25 -20.74
CA LEU A 392 21.61 6.78 -19.72
C LEU A 392 23.07 6.40 -20.04
N ASP A 393 23.91 7.40 -20.28
CA ASP A 393 25.35 7.20 -20.43
C ASP A 393 25.98 6.87 -19.07
N LYS A 394 26.55 5.67 -18.96
CA LYS A 394 27.19 5.19 -17.73
C LYS A 394 28.43 5.99 -17.37
N ASP A 395 29.17 6.47 -18.37
CA ASP A 395 30.41 7.21 -18.13
C ASP A 395 30.10 8.61 -17.61
N ALA A 396 29.11 9.30 -18.19
CA ALA A 396 28.62 10.58 -17.68
C ALA A 396 28.02 10.47 -16.26
N LEU A 397 27.31 9.38 -15.97
CA LEU A 397 26.81 9.13 -14.61
C LEU A 397 27.94 8.82 -13.65
N ARG A 398 28.94 8.05 -14.06
CA ARG A 398 30.09 7.77 -13.21
C ARG A 398 30.77 9.06 -12.77
N ALA A 399 31.06 9.97 -13.70
CA ALA A 399 31.62 11.28 -13.38
C ALA A 399 30.71 12.08 -12.43
N LEU A 400 29.38 12.10 -12.68
CA LEU A 400 28.43 12.74 -11.78
C LEU A 400 28.49 12.18 -10.34
N PHE A 401 28.54 10.86 -10.19
CA PHE A 401 28.58 10.21 -8.87
C PHE A 401 29.93 10.40 -8.16
N GLU A 402 31.05 10.25 -8.87
CA GLU A 402 32.39 10.36 -8.30
C GLU A 402 32.75 11.83 -7.99
N ASP A 403 32.53 12.74 -8.94
CA ASP A 403 33.04 14.12 -8.88
C ASP A 403 32.06 15.09 -8.23
N LYS A 404 30.75 14.99 -8.52
CA LYS A 404 29.74 15.89 -7.92
C LYS A 404 29.26 15.38 -6.56
N TYR A 405 28.95 14.10 -6.45
CA TYR A 405 28.38 13.53 -5.22
C TYR A 405 29.42 12.96 -4.24
N GLY A 406 30.66 12.75 -4.68
CA GLY A 406 31.71 12.15 -3.85
C GLY A 406 31.42 10.69 -3.49
N ILE A 407 30.65 9.99 -4.32
CA ILE A 407 30.25 8.60 -4.12
C ILE A 407 31.09 7.72 -5.05
N PRO A 408 31.96 6.85 -4.52
CA PRO A 408 32.77 5.97 -5.37
C PRO A 408 31.88 4.99 -6.15
N TRP A 409 32.14 4.84 -7.45
CA TRP A 409 31.28 4.08 -8.37
C TRP A 409 31.04 2.63 -7.94
N THR A 410 32.10 1.98 -7.45
CA THR A 410 32.13 0.55 -7.10
C THR A 410 32.00 0.25 -5.60
N ALA A 411 31.88 1.27 -4.74
CA ALA A 411 31.83 1.06 -3.30
C ALA A 411 30.54 0.32 -2.91
N PRO A 412 30.61 -0.82 -2.18
CA PRO A 412 29.44 -1.66 -1.90
C PRO A 412 28.35 -0.97 -1.05
N THR A 413 28.70 0.11 -0.36
CA THR A 413 27.79 0.96 0.42
C THR A 413 27.84 2.42 -0.02
N GLY A 414 28.13 2.68 -1.31
CA GLY A 414 28.24 4.04 -1.85
C GLY A 414 26.94 4.84 -1.73
N ILE A 415 25.80 4.24 -2.04
CA ILE A 415 24.48 4.87 -1.93
C ILE A 415 23.73 4.29 -0.72
N ASP A 416 23.74 5.02 0.38
CA ASP A 416 22.89 4.79 1.55
C ASP A 416 21.65 5.72 1.54
N VAL A 417 20.79 5.61 2.55
CA VAL A 417 19.56 6.42 2.65
C VAL A 417 19.87 7.92 2.66
N ASN A 418 21.02 8.33 3.22
CA ASN A 418 21.43 9.73 3.36
C ASN A 418 22.08 10.27 2.07
N SER A 419 22.89 9.48 1.39
CA SER A 419 23.46 9.83 0.08
C SER A 419 22.34 9.90 -0.96
N LEU A 420 21.38 8.96 -0.94
CA LEU A 420 20.19 9.05 -1.78
C LEU A 420 19.34 10.28 -1.43
N ALA A 421 19.27 10.68 -0.15
CA ALA A 421 18.64 11.95 0.25
C ALA A 421 19.29 13.16 -0.42
N ARG A 422 20.63 13.20 -0.43
CA ARG A 422 21.41 14.28 -1.01
C ARG A 422 21.24 14.36 -2.52
N ILE A 423 21.32 13.21 -3.20
CA ILE A 423 21.05 13.09 -4.64
C ILE A 423 19.64 13.58 -4.96
N LEU A 424 18.63 13.10 -4.25
CA LEU A 424 17.24 13.49 -4.48
C LEU A 424 16.98 14.97 -4.18
N ALA A 425 17.65 15.54 -3.17
CA ALA A 425 17.54 16.97 -2.87
C ALA A 425 18.13 17.83 -3.98
N ASP A 426 19.29 17.46 -4.52
CA ASP A 426 19.95 18.14 -5.64
C ASP A 426 19.09 18.08 -6.92
N ILE A 427 18.47 16.91 -7.15
CA ILE A 427 17.56 16.67 -8.27
C ILE A 427 16.14 17.28 -8.04
N ARG A 428 15.90 17.89 -6.87
CA ARG A 428 14.62 18.50 -6.46
C ARG A 428 13.43 17.52 -6.42
N VAL A 429 13.71 16.27 -6.07
CA VAL A 429 12.71 15.21 -5.91
C VAL A 429 12.51 14.90 -4.42
N HIS A 430 11.28 15.05 -3.93
CA HIS A 430 10.98 14.87 -2.51
C HIS A 430 10.39 13.49 -2.21
N TRP A 431 11.21 12.58 -1.70
CA TRP A 431 10.78 11.27 -1.24
C TRP A 431 10.87 11.12 0.27
N SER A 432 9.90 10.42 0.86
CA SER A 432 9.94 10.06 2.28
C SER A 432 11.07 9.04 2.55
N GLU A 433 11.52 8.96 3.81
CA GLU A 433 12.52 7.97 4.22
C GLU A 433 12.12 6.53 3.89
N GLY A 434 10.85 6.17 4.11
CA GLY A 434 10.34 4.84 3.77
C GLY A 434 10.45 4.51 2.28
N LYS A 435 10.18 5.47 1.40
CA LYS A 435 10.30 5.28 -0.06
C LYS A 435 11.75 5.11 -0.51
N ARG A 436 12.66 5.91 0.05
CA ARG A 436 14.11 5.82 -0.22
C ARG A 436 14.65 4.46 0.21
N ARG A 437 14.31 4.02 1.42
CA ARG A 437 14.74 2.73 1.95
C ARG A 437 14.16 1.56 1.16
N TYR A 438 12.92 1.69 0.70
CA TYR A 438 12.30 0.71 -0.18
C TYR A 438 13.05 0.55 -1.51
N LEU A 439 13.42 1.66 -2.17
CA LEU A 439 14.20 1.57 -3.42
C LEU A 439 15.55 0.88 -3.18
N LEU A 440 16.25 1.19 -2.08
CA LEU A 440 17.53 0.56 -1.75
C LEU A 440 17.39 -0.93 -1.39
N ASP A 441 16.33 -1.32 -0.68
CA ASP A 441 16.03 -2.73 -0.39
C ASP A 441 15.63 -3.49 -1.68
N PHE A 442 14.94 -2.81 -2.60
CA PHE A 442 14.53 -3.36 -3.90
C PHE A 442 15.73 -3.59 -4.81
N VAL A 443 16.55 -2.55 -5.03
CA VAL A 443 17.77 -2.61 -5.85
C VAL A 443 18.79 -3.56 -5.24
N GLY A 444 18.97 -3.53 -3.91
CA GLY A 444 19.92 -4.39 -3.20
C GLY A 444 19.46 -5.85 -3.05
N GLY A 445 18.21 -6.15 -3.39
CA GLY A 445 17.63 -7.51 -3.35
C GLY A 445 17.53 -8.14 -1.95
N LYS A 446 17.83 -7.38 -0.88
CA LYS A 446 17.84 -7.84 0.51
C LYS A 446 17.22 -6.78 1.42
N ARG A 447 16.50 -7.24 2.44
CA ARG A 447 15.88 -6.35 3.43
C ARG A 447 16.94 -5.74 4.35
N GLY A 448 16.90 -4.42 4.52
CA GLY A 448 17.80 -3.71 5.42
C GLY A 448 19.20 -3.53 4.84
N THR A 449 19.34 -3.42 3.52
CA THR A 449 20.61 -3.05 2.90
C THR A 449 21.06 -1.70 3.45
N ALA A 450 22.25 -1.67 4.04
CA ALA A 450 22.84 -0.43 4.57
C ALA A 450 23.15 0.57 3.44
N GLY A 451 23.47 0.04 2.26
CA GLY A 451 23.65 0.79 1.03
C GLY A 451 23.85 -0.15 -0.15
N VAL A 452 23.96 0.44 -1.34
CA VAL A 452 24.19 -0.27 -2.60
C VAL A 452 25.30 0.45 -3.39
N ALA A 453 26.06 -0.28 -4.19
CA ALA A 453 27.03 0.31 -5.12
C ALA A 453 26.33 1.17 -6.18
N ALA A 454 26.94 2.29 -6.56
CA ALA A 454 26.36 3.21 -7.55
C ALA A 454 26.21 2.52 -8.92
N GLU A 455 27.17 1.70 -9.31
CA GLU A 455 27.09 0.87 -10.52
C GLU A 455 25.86 -0.06 -10.52
N LEU A 456 25.63 -0.76 -9.41
CA LEU A 456 24.49 -1.69 -9.28
C LEU A 456 23.18 -0.90 -9.28
N PHE A 457 23.15 0.25 -8.61
CA PHE A 457 21.99 1.13 -8.60
C PHE A 457 21.62 1.62 -10.00
N VAL A 458 22.58 2.18 -10.74
CA VAL A 458 22.34 2.69 -12.10
C VAL A 458 21.95 1.56 -13.07
N SER A 459 22.62 0.42 -13.01
CA SER A 459 22.29 -0.72 -13.87
C SER A 459 20.89 -1.29 -13.61
N GLN A 460 20.44 -1.34 -12.35
CA GLN A 460 19.08 -1.76 -12.02
C GLN A 460 18.03 -0.72 -12.47
N LEU A 461 18.33 0.58 -12.33
CA LEU A 461 17.45 1.63 -12.84
C LEU A 461 17.29 1.54 -14.38
N GLN A 462 18.38 1.30 -15.10
CA GLN A 462 18.36 1.10 -16.55
C GLN A 462 17.57 -0.16 -16.93
N ALA A 463 17.81 -1.28 -16.25
CA ALA A 463 17.06 -2.52 -16.50
C ALA A 463 15.55 -2.33 -16.27
N MET A 464 15.15 -1.53 -15.27
CA MET A 464 13.74 -1.19 -15.04
C MET A 464 13.17 -0.30 -16.14
N GLU A 465 13.93 0.67 -16.64
CA GLU A 465 13.54 1.51 -17.77
C GLU A 465 13.34 0.66 -19.03
N GLU A 466 14.29 -0.22 -19.37
CA GLU A 466 14.19 -1.12 -20.52
C GLU A 466 12.98 -2.05 -20.43
N GLN A 467 12.74 -2.67 -19.27
CA GLN A 467 11.58 -3.56 -19.06
C GLN A 467 10.24 -2.83 -19.11
N THR A 468 10.21 -1.53 -18.80
CA THR A 468 8.98 -0.72 -18.84
C THR A 468 8.74 -0.08 -20.20
N LEU A 469 9.80 0.22 -20.96
CA LEU A 469 9.73 0.76 -22.33
C LEU A 469 9.51 -0.33 -23.40
N GLN A 470 9.94 -1.57 -23.20
CA GLN A 470 9.72 -2.68 -24.14
C GLN A 470 8.25 -2.86 -24.59
N PRO A 471 7.23 -2.87 -23.70
CA PRO A 471 5.84 -3.00 -24.14
C PRO A 471 5.35 -1.77 -24.93
N PHE A 472 5.85 -0.55 -24.65
CA PHE A 472 5.46 0.65 -25.39
C PHE A 472 6.10 0.73 -26.78
N GLN A 473 7.37 0.32 -26.91
CA GLN A 473 8.07 0.28 -28.19
C GLN A 473 7.55 -0.84 -29.11
N GLN A 474 7.16 -1.98 -28.54
CA GLN A 474 6.49 -3.06 -29.27
C GLN A 474 5.08 -2.65 -29.74
N ALA A 475 4.28 -2.03 -28.87
CA ALA A 475 2.95 -1.53 -29.24
C ALA A 475 3.02 -0.41 -30.29
N ALA A 476 3.99 0.51 -30.20
CA ALA A 476 4.22 1.55 -31.20
C ALA A 476 4.70 0.95 -32.53
N GLY A 477 5.62 -0.02 -32.50
CA GLY A 477 6.07 -0.74 -33.69
C GLY A 477 4.97 -1.56 -34.38
N GLU A 478 4.05 -2.15 -33.62
CA GLU A 478 2.88 -2.86 -34.16
C GLU A 478 1.83 -1.92 -34.75
N MET A 479 1.60 -0.74 -34.13
CA MET A 479 0.72 0.29 -34.69
C MET A 479 1.28 0.84 -36.00
N GLN A 480 2.60 1.04 -36.08
CA GLN A 480 3.28 1.56 -37.26
C GLN A 480 3.35 0.52 -38.39
N ARG A 481 3.47 -0.78 -38.05
CA ARG A 481 3.32 -1.89 -39.01
C ARG A 481 1.89 -2.05 -39.52
N ARG A 482 0.87 -1.82 -38.68
CA ARG A 482 -0.54 -1.81 -39.14
C ARG A 482 -0.82 -0.63 -40.08
N ALA A 483 -0.30 0.56 -39.75
CA ALA A 483 -0.43 1.74 -40.61
C ALA A 483 0.33 1.58 -41.95
N GLN A 484 1.45 0.85 -41.98
CA GLN A 484 2.18 0.54 -43.21
C GLN A 484 1.59 -0.64 -43.99
N GLY A 485 0.89 -1.57 -43.32
CA GLY A 485 0.21 -2.70 -43.95
C GLY A 485 -1.09 -2.32 -44.68
N GLU A 486 -1.83 -1.31 -44.18
CA GLU A 486 -3.05 -0.83 -44.84
C GLU A 486 -2.80 0.02 -46.10
N GLY A 487 -1.55 0.42 -46.35
CA GLY A 487 -1.14 1.14 -47.57
C GLY A 487 -0.76 0.24 -48.75
N ALA A 488 -0.54 -1.06 -48.52
CA ALA A 488 -0.09 -2.00 -49.56
C ALA A 488 -1.26 -2.71 -50.28
N ASP A 489 -2.46 -2.73 -49.69
CA ASP A 489 -3.68 -3.32 -50.29
C ASP A 489 -4.50 -2.31 -51.11
N ARG A 490 -3.97 -1.10 -51.33
CA ARG A 490 -4.56 -0.08 -52.22
C ARG A 490 -3.52 0.52 -53.16
N VAL A 491 -2.87 -0.31 -53.98
CA VAL A 491 -2.29 0.10 -55.27
C VAL A 491 -2.64 -0.95 -56.32
#